data_AF-A0A507FCG2-F1
#
_entry.id   AF-A0A507FCG2-F1
#
_cell.length_a   1.000
_cell.length_b   1.000
_cell.length_c   1.000
_cell.angle_alpha   90.00
_cell.angle_beta   90.00
_cell.angle_gamma   90.00
#
_symmetry.space_group_name_H-M   'P 1'
#
loop_
_entity.id
_entity.type
_entity.pdbx_description
1 polymer ?
#
loop_
_entity_poly.entity_id
_entity_poly.type
_entity_poly.pdbx_seq_one_letter_code
_entity_poly.pdbx_strand_id
1 'polypeptide(L)'
;MHPTSFVIAALLSCTNVVNALANPPIDGDKVAAGYLLLNPTEGPAKLKALASNAATIPINRIYLSFVRPDMVYLPGSNTLEHADIGYASEGDYGFAQVKKHIADLQAGGVEVFLSMGGWNYNCYPYFYAKYSIASFGKGPNFWKITQYGAGSASGCNESNMWCYVCEPQSQNTSLKDFTIFPEPGNTDTWKAAQAVVESGAKGMPVQWHSEITPGAQFADPQGGSTTTVPGSDYFMTVKRDPYTDFIHLAKDLGLDGVDLDYEEMWHADTFRSGNGTGPFQLDQTVYKYSAIVADMVNAIKAIYPACKLSTAAGAAGAWSTKWWGGNLKGLWYYSNLWYPELNQFMFKGPNAGGINVMTYDLSKNNNYFECPDTTANCDLAGQVKFYMNTYAAAGIPARVGYEIGQPAYPDAANDAANQIPLTQTELTGILTGVSSSSTMGGFFWELYKAKNSEPTGAKGQPDNIDVTSVAQQVCAKVLPNESRCKGSVPQVGGSQPAPVPQSSATESHKITTSSIVAATVTAPPPTPPTIASASQSVAEKTRTVPSATADTPAKTTPVKTTASCSDDDDEDSAPKSQTAVAGSGAMQGSPCSVHGQTVCTDGNTYQCAYYGTYALSWGKWFSGC
;
A
#
# COMPACT_ATOMS: atom_id res chain seq x y z
N MET A 1 -3.76 -67.68 54.19
CA MET A 1 -3.92 -67.57 52.72
C MET A 1 -4.59 -66.25 52.41
N HIS A 2 -3.82 -65.28 51.93
CA HIS A 2 -4.17 -64.14 51.05
C HIS A 2 -3.07 -63.08 51.22
N PRO A 3 -2.23 -62.83 50.19
CA PRO A 3 -1.31 -61.71 50.22
C PRO A 3 -1.98 -60.48 49.61
N THR A 4 -1.92 -59.37 50.33
CA THR A 4 -2.31 -58.04 49.86
C THR A 4 -1.13 -57.44 49.10
N SER A 5 -1.25 -57.34 47.77
CA SER A 5 -0.25 -56.68 46.92
C SER A 5 -0.38 -55.16 47.04
N PHE A 6 0.67 -54.51 47.54
CA PHE A 6 0.87 -53.06 47.40
C PHE A 6 1.40 -52.76 46.00
N VAL A 7 0.62 -52.06 45.18
CA VAL A 7 1.06 -51.50 43.90
C VAL A 7 1.69 -50.14 44.18
N ILE A 8 3.01 -50.05 44.00
CA ILE A 8 3.75 -48.78 43.97
C ILE A 8 3.51 -48.15 42.59
N ALA A 9 2.67 -47.13 42.53
CA ALA A 9 2.53 -46.28 41.36
C ALA A 9 3.73 -45.33 41.29
N ALA A 10 4.65 -45.61 40.36
CA ALA A 10 5.71 -44.67 40.00
C ALA A 10 5.07 -43.49 39.25
N LEU A 11 4.93 -42.35 39.93
CA LEU A 11 4.67 -41.06 39.30
C LEU A 11 5.90 -40.68 38.45
N LEU A 12 5.86 -40.98 37.15
CA LEU A 12 6.70 -40.30 36.18
C LEU A 12 6.22 -38.84 36.11
N SER A 13 6.92 -37.95 36.80
CA SER A 13 6.85 -36.52 36.51
C SER A 13 7.42 -36.29 35.12
N CYS A 14 6.58 -36.27 34.09
CA CYS A 14 6.93 -35.64 32.82
C CYS A 14 7.08 -34.15 33.10
N THR A 15 8.30 -33.72 33.47
CA THR A 15 8.71 -32.34 33.28
C THR A 15 8.68 -32.10 31.78
N ASN A 16 7.55 -31.60 31.29
CA ASN A 16 7.51 -30.88 30.03
C ASN A 16 8.49 -29.73 30.20
N VAL A 17 9.73 -29.93 29.74
CA VAL A 17 10.63 -28.83 29.42
C VAL A 17 9.95 -28.16 28.24
N VAL A 18 9.01 -27.27 28.56
CA VAL A 18 8.64 -26.20 27.66
C VAL A 18 9.96 -25.46 27.47
N ASN A 19 10.68 -25.75 26.39
CA ASN A 19 11.72 -24.85 25.94
C ASN A 19 11.01 -23.51 25.84
N ALA A 20 11.27 -22.61 26.79
CA ALA A 20 10.89 -21.23 26.67
C ALA A 20 11.31 -20.83 25.25
N LEU A 21 10.37 -20.33 24.45
CA LEU A 21 10.70 -19.74 23.15
C LEU A 21 11.94 -18.87 23.40
N ALA A 22 13.01 -19.16 22.66
CA ALA A 22 14.33 -18.62 22.95
C ALA A 22 14.37 -17.08 22.95
N ASN A 23 13.29 -16.43 22.50
CA ASN A 23 13.03 -15.03 22.71
C ASN A 23 11.61 -14.83 23.26
N PRO A 24 11.42 -14.01 24.31
CA PRO A 24 10.08 -13.56 24.68
C PRO A 24 9.44 -12.85 23.48
N PRO A 25 8.11 -12.92 23.34
CA PRO A 25 7.40 -12.10 22.36
C PRO A 25 7.87 -10.65 22.47
N ILE A 26 8.21 -10.03 21.34
CA ILE A 26 8.49 -8.60 21.31
C ILE A 26 7.30 -7.89 21.98
N ASP A 27 7.59 -6.97 22.90
CA ASP A 27 6.60 -6.03 23.44
C ASP A 27 5.93 -5.37 22.22
N GLY A 28 4.73 -5.84 21.85
CA GLY A 28 4.17 -5.73 20.49
C GLY A 28 4.01 -4.29 19.98
N ASP A 29 4.17 -3.34 20.88
CA ASP A 29 4.06 -1.91 20.65
C ASP A 29 5.39 -1.25 20.21
N LYS A 30 6.53 -1.96 20.24
CA LYS A 30 7.85 -1.42 19.93
C LYS A 30 8.49 -2.15 18.75
N VAL A 31 8.27 -1.63 17.55
CA VAL A 31 8.76 -2.25 16.31
C VAL A 31 9.78 -1.36 15.59
N ALA A 32 10.92 -1.94 15.24
CA ALA A 32 11.84 -1.43 14.23
C ALA A 32 11.90 -2.48 13.12
N ALA A 33 11.34 -2.16 11.95
CA ALA A 33 11.13 -3.12 10.89
C ALA A 33 11.76 -2.70 9.55
N GLY A 34 11.99 -3.68 8.68
CA GLY A 34 12.40 -3.41 7.30
C GLY A 34 11.64 -4.30 6.31
N TYR A 35 11.26 -3.74 5.17
CA TYR A 35 10.78 -4.53 4.04
C TYR A 35 11.96 -5.15 3.32
N LEU A 36 11.80 -6.40 2.89
CA LEU A 36 12.73 -7.11 2.02
C LEU A 36 12.00 -7.43 0.71
N LEU A 37 12.40 -6.77 -0.37
CA LEU A 37 11.94 -7.12 -1.70
C LEU A 37 12.60 -8.42 -2.16
N LEU A 38 11.79 -9.47 -2.32
CA LEU A 38 12.19 -10.75 -2.87
C LEU A 38 12.11 -10.69 -4.40
N ASN A 39 13.13 -11.23 -5.05
CA ASN A 39 13.19 -11.47 -6.48
C ASN A 39 14.05 -12.72 -6.74
N PRO A 40 13.89 -13.42 -7.88
CA PRO A 40 14.54 -14.71 -8.09
C PRO A 40 16.06 -14.63 -8.17
N THR A 41 16.60 -13.45 -8.43
CA THR A 41 18.03 -13.22 -8.66
C THR A 41 18.78 -12.97 -7.35
N GLU A 42 18.26 -12.10 -6.49
CA GLU A 42 18.95 -11.62 -5.28
C GLU A 42 18.24 -11.98 -3.99
N GLY A 43 16.92 -12.21 -4.05
CA GLY A 43 16.07 -12.50 -2.89
C GLY A 43 16.60 -13.64 -2.02
N PRO A 44 16.97 -14.80 -2.60
CA PRO A 44 17.53 -15.91 -1.83
C PRO A 44 18.80 -15.57 -1.05
N ALA A 45 19.72 -14.81 -1.66
CA ALA A 45 20.98 -14.44 -1.03
C ALA A 45 20.77 -13.38 0.08
N LYS A 46 19.89 -12.40 -0.16
CA LYS A 46 19.49 -11.38 0.83
C LYS A 46 18.82 -11.99 2.05
N LEU A 47 17.80 -12.85 1.83
CA LEU A 47 17.08 -13.51 2.92
C LEU A 47 18.00 -14.40 3.76
N LYS A 48 18.87 -15.18 3.11
CA LYS A 48 19.88 -15.99 3.80
C LYS A 48 20.83 -15.14 4.65
N ALA A 49 21.28 -13.99 4.14
CA ALA A 49 22.19 -13.11 4.86
C ALA A 49 21.53 -12.54 6.13
N LEU A 50 20.28 -12.09 6.04
CA LEU A 50 19.49 -11.63 7.18
C LEU A 50 19.27 -12.75 8.20
N ALA A 51 18.82 -13.93 7.77
CA ALA A 51 18.62 -15.10 8.62
C ALA A 51 19.89 -15.53 9.37
N SER A 52 21.04 -15.50 8.70
CA SER A 52 22.33 -15.86 9.31
C SER A 52 22.81 -14.86 10.36
N ASN A 53 22.26 -13.64 10.37
CA ASN A 53 22.64 -12.55 11.28
C ASN A 53 21.46 -12.08 12.15
N ALA A 54 20.39 -12.88 12.25
CA ALA A 54 19.12 -12.47 12.84
C ALA A 54 19.23 -11.88 14.25
N ALA A 55 20.14 -12.39 15.08
CA ALA A 55 20.35 -11.91 16.45
C ALA A 55 21.04 -10.53 16.53
N THR A 56 21.71 -10.09 15.46
CA THR A 56 22.51 -8.87 15.45
C THR A 56 22.00 -7.80 14.50
N ILE A 57 21.05 -8.10 13.61
CA ILE A 57 20.47 -7.06 12.75
C ILE A 57 19.71 -6.02 13.58
N PRO A 58 19.83 -4.71 13.28
CA PRO A 58 19.21 -3.63 14.05
C PRO A 58 17.71 -3.45 13.75
N ILE A 59 16.98 -4.56 13.65
CA ILE A 59 15.53 -4.62 13.50
C ILE A 59 14.99 -5.79 14.33
N ASN A 60 13.71 -5.74 14.66
CA ASN A 60 13.02 -6.82 15.33
C ASN A 60 11.83 -7.36 14.52
N ARG A 61 11.62 -6.85 13.30
CA ARG A 61 10.65 -7.39 12.35
C ARG A 61 11.08 -7.23 10.90
N ILE A 62 10.72 -8.18 10.05
CA ILE A 62 10.89 -8.13 8.59
C ILE A 62 9.56 -8.38 7.89
N TYR A 63 9.29 -7.61 6.83
CA TYR A 63 8.20 -7.86 5.89
C TYR A 63 8.79 -8.45 4.59
N LEU A 64 8.55 -9.74 4.33
CA LEU A 64 8.89 -10.37 3.06
C LEU A 64 7.91 -9.87 2.01
N SER A 65 8.42 -9.30 0.91
CA SER A 65 7.61 -8.54 -0.04
C SER A 65 7.92 -8.99 -1.47
N PHE A 66 6.95 -9.25 -2.33
CA PHE A 66 5.50 -9.23 -2.13
C PHE A 66 4.89 -10.50 -2.67
N VAL A 67 3.73 -10.93 -2.14
CA VAL A 67 2.85 -11.87 -2.86
C VAL A 67 1.77 -11.13 -3.60
N ARG A 68 1.27 -11.74 -4.68
CA ARG A 68 0.19 -11.16 -5.48
C ARG A 68 -1.17 -11.23 -4.78
N PRO A 69 -2.02 -10.19 -4.89
CA PRO A 69 -3.41 -10.22 -4.45
C PRO A 69 -4.32 -11.23 -5.18
N ASP A 70 -3.95 -11.67 -6.40
CA ASP A 70 -4.66 -12.69 -7.17
C ASP A 70 -4.09 -14.11 -6.97
N MET A 71 -3.26 -14.30 -5.93
CA MET A 71 -2.58 -15.57 -5.66
C MET A 71 -3.53 -16.75 -5.40
N VAL A 72 -3.01 -17.95 -5.63
CA VAL A 72 -3.63 -19.21 -5.21
C VAL A 72 -2.64 -19.99 -4.36
N TYR A 73 -3.12 -20.55 -3.25
CA TYR A 73 -2.35 -21.48 -2.43
C TYR A 73 -3.22 -22.61 -1.91
N LEU A 74 -2.84 -23.85 -2.23
CA LEU A 74 -3.48 -25.03 -1.67
C LEU A 74 -2.85 -25.36 -0.31
N PRO A 75 -3.63 -25.47 0.78
CA PRO A 75 -3.08 -25.75 2.11
C PRO A 75 -2.31 -27.07 2.13
N GLY A 76 -1.13 -27.07 2.73
CA GLY A 76 -0.22 -28.21 2.78
C GLY A 76 0.50 -28.54 1.48
N SER A 77 0.32 -27.75 0.41
CA SER A 77 1.01 -27.97 -0.87
C SER A 77 2.52 -27.74 -0.78
N ASN A 78 2.95 -26.91 0.18
CA ASN A 78 4.37 -26.57 0.41
C ASN A 78 5.10 -26.11 -0.87
N THR A 79 4.44 -25.31 -1.71
CA THR A 79 5.02 -24.68 -2.90
C THR A 79 4.59 -23.21 -3.00
N LEU A 80 5.41 -22.36 -3.62
CA LEU A 80 5.13 -20.94 -3.85
C LEU A 80 4.71 -20.63 -5.30
N GLU A 81 4.47 -21.64 -6.13
CA GLU A 81 4.23 -21.53 -7.58
C GLU A 81 3.22 -20.45 -7.99
N HIS A 82 2.09 -20.35 -7.28
CA HIS A 82 1.01 -19.43 -7.60
C HIS A 82 0.86 -18.28 -6.58
N ALA A 83 1.84 -18.11 -5.68
CA ALA A 83 1.93 -16.95 -4.81
C ALA A 83 2.66 -15.76 -5.49
N ASP A 84 3.48 -16.08 -6.50
CA ASP A 84 4.38 -15.17 -7.22
C ASP A 84 5.14 -14.23 -6.28
N ILE A 85 5.74 -14.81 -5.24
CA ILE A 85 6.64 -14.07 -4.34
C ILE A 85 7.96 -13.65 -5.02
N GLY A 86 8.17 -14.09 -6.26
CA GLY A 86 9.40 -13.91 -6.99
C GLY A 86 10.62 -14.48 -6.27
N TYR A 87 10.62 -15.71 -5.74
CA TYR A 87 11.79 -16.22 -4.98
C TYR A 87 12.60 -17.26 -5.74
N ALA A 88 11.95 -18.27 -6.31
CA ALA A 88 12.56 -19.25 -7.21
C ALA A 88 11.52 -19.70 -8.25
N SER A 89 11.98 -20.21 -9.40
CA SER A 89 11.12 -20.60 -10.53
C SER A 89 11.06 -22.11 -10.77
N GLU A 90 11.68 -22.91 -9.91
CA GLU A 90 11.81 -24.36 -10.05
C GLU A 90 11.56 -25.07 -8.71
N GLY A 91 11.28 -26.38 -8.76
CA GLY A 91 11.09 -27.22 -7.57
C GLY A 91 9.83 -26.84 -6.79
N ASP A 92 9.99 -26.52 -5.50
CA ASP A 92 8.92 -26.02 -4.63
C ASP A 92 8.79 -24.48 -4.66
N TYR A 93 9.40 -23.85 -5.67
CA TYR A 93 9.46 -22.40 -5.85
C TYR A 93 10.07 -21.67 -4.65
N GLY A 94 10.90 -22.38 -3.88
CA GLY A 94 11.64 -21.86 -2.73
C GLY A 94 10.92 -21.99 -1.41
N PHE A 95 9.75 -22.64 -1.35
CA PHE A 95 8.95 -22.77 -0.12
C PHE A 95 9.78 -23.27 1.06
N ALA A 96 10.49 -24.40 0.92
CA ALA A 96 11.26 -24.98 2.01
C ALA A 96 12.40 -24.06 2.47
N GLN A 97 13.04 -23.35 1.54
CA GLN A 97 14.13 -22.43 1.87
C GLN A 97 13.61 -21.17 2.59
N VAL A 98 12.53 -20.57 2.09
CA VAL A 98 11.86 -19.43 2.73
C VAL A 98 11.41 -19.80 4.14
N LYS A 99 10.72 -20.93 4.29
CA LYS A 99 10.29 -21.47 5.60
C LYS A 99 11.46 -21.67 6.57
N LYS A 100 12.58 -22.21 6.08
CA LYS A 100 13.78 -22.35 6.91
C LYS A 100 14.30 -20.99 7.39
N HIS A 101 14.41 -20.01 6.50
CA HIS A 101 14.95 -18.69 6.85
C HIS A 101 14.02 -17.87 7.74
N ILE A 102 12.70 -18.06 7.62
CA ILE A 102 11.72 -17.55 8.59
C ILE A 102 12.03 -18.09 9.99
N ALA A 103 12.21 -19.41 10.14
CA ALA A 103 12.52 -20.02 11.43
C ALA A 103 13.87 -19.53 12.00
N ASP A 104 14.90 -19.37 11.15
CA ASP A 104 16.20 -18.84 11.55
C ASP A 104 16.09 -17.38 12.04
N LEU A 105 15.30 -16.54 11.37
CA LEU A 105 15.03 -15.16 11.76
C LEU A 105 14.30 -15.08 13.11
N GLN A 106 13.23 -15.87 13.27
CA GLN A 106 12.47 -15.96 14.51
C GLN A 106 13.33 -16.44 15.70
N ALA A 107 14.21 -17.41 15.45
CA ALA A 107 15.18 -17.87 16.45
C ALA A 107 16.16 -16.75 16.88
N GLY A 108 16.46 -15.78 16.00
CA GLY A 108 17.21 -14.56 16.33
C GLY A 108 16.37 -13.44 16.94
N GLY A 109 15.07 -13.66 17.17
CA GLY A 109 14.17 -12.68 17.78
C GLY A 109 13.71 -11.62 16.78
N VAL A 110 13.51 -12.01 15.52
CA VAL A 110 12.96 -11.17 14.46
C VAL A 110 11.62 -11.75 14.05
N GLU A 111 10.54 -10.99 14.23
CA GLU A 111 9.23 -11.36 13.69
C GLU A 111 9.25 -11.32 12.17
N VAL A 112 8.61 -12.29 11.52
CA VAL A 112 8.56 -12.35 10.07
C VAL A 112 7.12 -12.30 9.60
N PHE A 113 6.86 -11.29 8.78
CA PHE A 113 5.59 -11.05 8.11
C PHE A 113 5.76 -11.30 6.62
N LEU A 114 4.67 -11.66 5.95
CA LEU A 114 4.59 -11.67 4.50
C LEU A 114 3.62 -10.58 4.06
N SER A 115 4.03 -9.75 3.10
CA SER A 115 3.24 -8.63 2.60
C SER A 115 2.58 -8.98 1.25
N MET A 116 1.29 -8.70 1.15
CA MET A 116 0.50 -8.81 -0.08
C MET A 116 0.25 -7.41 -0.64
N GLY A 117 0.58 -7.20 -1.92
CA GLY A 117 0.39 -5.92 -2.59
C GLY A 117 1.71 -5.24 -2.96
N GLY A 118 1.83 -3.96 -2.67
CA GLY A 118 2.89 -3.07 -3.16
C GLY A 118 2.57 -2.49 -4.54
N TRP A 119 3.28 -1.44 -4.93
CA TRP A 119 2.99 -0.59 -6.10
C TRP A 119 2.50 -1.34 -7.35
N ASN A 120 3.26 -2.32 -7.84
CA ASN A 120 2.90 -3.06 -9.06
C ASN A 120 1.66 -3.93 -8.90
N TYR A 121 1.42 -4.45 -7.71
CA TYR A 121 0.24 -5.27 -7.42
C TYR A 121 -0.98 -4.45 -7.00
N ASN A 122 -0.91 -3.14 -7.14
CA ASN A 122 -2.00 -2.19 -6.93
C ASN A 122 -2.31 -1.37 -8.19
N CYS A 123 -1.52 -1.48 -9.26
CA CYS A 123 -1.60 -0.57 -10.38
C CYS A 123 -2.36 -1.17 -11.56
N TYR A 124 -3.47 -0.53 -11.93
CA TYR A 124 -4.13 -0.77 -13.21
C TYR A 124 -3.78 0.37 -14.18
N PRO A 125 -2.78 0.21 -15.08
CA PRO A 125 -2.26 1.36 -15.82
C PRO A 125 -3.30 2.09 -16.68
N TYR A 126 -4.36 1.43 -17.16
CA TYR A 126 -5.44 2.06 -17.93
C TYR A 126 -6.25 3.02 -17.06
N PHE A 127 -6.77 2.52 -15.95
CA PHE A 127 -7.56 3.32 -15.02
C PHE A 127 -6.71 4.37 -14.33
N TYR A 128 -5.46 4.06 -14.01
CA TYR A 128 -4.56 5.03 -13.41
C TYR A 128 -4.26 6.19 -14.38
N ALA A 129 -3.92 5.88 -15.64
CA ALA A 129 -3.71 6.92 -16.65
C ALA A 129 -4.97 7.78 -16.86
N LYS A 130 -6.14 7.15 -16.92
CA LYS A 130 -7.40 7.80 -17.25
C LYS A 130 -8.01 8.59 -16.09
N TYR A 131 -8.24 7.93 -14.95
CA TYR A 131 -8.99 8.47 -13.82
C TYR A 131 -8.09 9.16 -12.79
N SER A 132 -6.84 8.73 -12.63
CA SER A 132 -5.93 9.32 -11.63
C SER A 132 -5.03 10.42 -12.18
N ILE A 133 -4.76 10.44 -13.49
CA ILE A 133 -3.87 11.45 -14.10
C ILE A 133 -4.63 12.33 -15.09
N ALA A 134 -5.18 11.75 -16.15
CA ALA A 134 -5.77 12.52 -17.24
C ALA A 134 -7.05 13.27 -16.81
N SER A 135 -7.87 12.70 -15.93
CA SER A 135 -9.11 13.33 -15.45
C SER A 135 -8.89 14.69 -14.77
N PHE A 136 -7.70 14.90 -14.20
CA PHE A 136 -7.31 16.16 -13.58
C PHE A 136 -6.74 17.17 -14.57
N GLY A 137 -6.28 16.72 -15.75
CA GLY A 137 -5.74 17.56 -16.83
C GLY A 137 -4.43 18.28 -16.50
N LYS A 138 -3.92 18.13 -15.28
CA LYS A 138 -2.69 18.73 -14.76
C LYS A 138 -2.25 17.96 -13.51
N GLY A 139 -1.02 18.22 -13.06
CA GLY A 139 -0.46 17.57 -11.89
C GLY A 139 0.97 17.09 -12.11
N PRO A 140 1.61 16.57 -11.06
CA PRO A 140 3.01 16.12 -11.09
C PRO A 140 3.27 15.00 -12.09
N ASN A 141 2.26 14.20 -12.41
CA ASN A 141 2.37 13.04 -13.31
C ASN A 141 1.77 13.30 -14.70
N PHE A 142 1.20 14.48 -14.95
CA PHE A 142 0.57 14.78 -16.24
C PHE A 142 1.58 14.83 -17.40
N TRP A 143 2.87 15.09 -17.11
CA TRP A 143 3.93 15.02 -18.11
C TRP A 143 4.00 13.66 -18.81
N LYS A 144 3.65 12.56 -18.13
CA LYS A 144 3.61 11.22 -18.73
C LYS A 144 2.58 11.15 -19.87
N ILE A 145 1.41 11.75 -19.67
CA ILE A 145 0.36 11.84 -20.71
C ILE A 145 0.83 12.76 -21.85
N THR A 146 1.47 13.88 -21.54
CA THR A 146 2.04 14.79 -22.55
C THR A 146 3.09 14.09 -23.40
N GLN A 147 4.03 13.39 -22.77
CA GLN A 147 5.18 12.77 -23.44
C GLN A 147 4.79 11.52 -24.21
N TYR A 148 4.03 10.61 -23.60
CA TYR A 148 3.77 9.28 -24.16
C TYR A 148 2.39 9.15 -24.80
N GLY A 149 1.44 10.02 -24.43
CA GLY A 149 0.06 10.02 -24.94
C GLY A 149 -0.24 11.19 -25.88
N ALA A 150 0.78 11.95 -26.30
CA ALA A 150 0.62 13.17 -27.10
C ALA A 150 -0.37 14.19 -26.47
N GLY A 151 -0.38 14.27 -25.14
CA GLY A 151 -1.25 15.18 -24.38
C GLY A 151 -2.69 14.70 -24.18
N SER A 152 -3.02 13.47 -24.59
CA SER A 152 -4.36 12.90 -24.44
C SER A 152 -4.34 11.51 -23.81
N ALA A 153 -5.29 11.22 -22.93
CA ALA A 153 -5.53 9.87 -22.42
C ALA A 153 -5.78 8.85 -23.54
N SER A 154 -6.36 9.28 -24.66
CA SER A 154 -6.59 8.41 -25.83
C SER A 154 -5.30 7.96 -26.50
N GLY A 155 -4.20 8.70 -26.32
CA GLY A 155 -2.87 8.30 -26.79
C GLY A 155 -2.17 7.31 -25.86
N CYS A 156 -2.65 7.15 -24.63
CA CYS A 156 -2.19 6.12 -23.72
C CYS A 156 -2.89 4.81 -24.06
N ASN A 157 -2.12 3.80 -24.46
CA ASN A 157 -2.62 2.49 -24.89
C ASN A 157 -1.66 1.37 -24.44
N GLU A 158 -2.00 0.11 -24.68
CA GLU A 158 -1.18 -1.01 -24.20
C GLU A 158 0.25 -1.00 -24.80
N SER A 159 0.44 -0.50 -26.02
CA SER A 159 1.76 -0.45 -26.66
C SER A 159 2.76 0.52 -26.00
N ASN A 160 2.26 1.44 -25.17
CA ASN A 160 3.09 2.31 -24.31
C ASN A 160 2.80 2.09 -22.82
N MET A 161 2.28 0.90 -22.46
CA MET A 161 1.93 0.52 -21.09
C MET A 161 1.06 1.59 -20.39
N TRP A 162 0.11 2.11 -21.17
CA TRP A 162 -0.76 3.27 -20.92
C TRP A 162 -0.02 4.52 -20.42
N CYS A 163 1.02 4.91 -21.14
CA CYS A 163 1.90 6.06 -20.85
C CYS A 163 2.84 5.86 -19.66
N TYR A 164 3.22 4.61 -19.35
CA TYR A 164 4.21 4.30 -18.30
C TYR A 164 3.85 4.92 -16.94
N VAL A 165 2.55 4.97 -16.65
CA VAL A 165 2.01 5.67 -15.48
C VAL A 165 2.30 4.92 -14.18
N CYS A 166 2.29 3.59 -14.22
CA CYS A 166 2.70 2.72 -13.12
C CYS A 166 4.23 2.71 -13.00
N GLU A 167 4.93 2.25 -14.04
CA GLU A 167 6.39 2.09 -14.03
C GLU A 167 7.02 2.78 -15.23
N PRO A 168 8.19 3.42 -15.08
CA PRO A 168 8.88 4.06 -16.20
C PRO A 168 9.36 3.01 -17.20
N GLN A 169 9.51 3.41 -18.47
CA GLN A 169 9.94 2.53 -19.55
C GLN A 169 11.23 1.74 -19.24
N SER A 170 12.13 2.31 -18.44
CA SER A 170 13.39 1.67 -18.04
C SER A 170 13.21 0.38 -17.22
N GLN A 171 12.06 0.19 -16.56
CA GLN A 171 11.76 -1.05 -15.83
C GLN A 171 11.32 -2.18 -16.76
N ASN A 172 11.05 -1.90 -18.03
CA ASN A 172 10.67 -2.88 -19.04
C ASN A 172 9.48 -3.77 -18.61
N THR A 173 8.52 -3.18 -17.89
CA THR A 173 7.30 -3.86 -17.43
C THR A 173 6.28 -4.02 -18.54
N SER A 174 5.45 -5.02 -18.40
CA SER A 174 4.32 -5.40 -19.25
C SER A 174 3.07 -5.64 -18.38
N LEU A 175 1.90 -5.88 -18.98
CA LEU A 175 0.65 -5.95 -18.20
C LEU A 175 0.65 -7.08 -17.14
N LYS A 176 1.39 -8.17 -17.40
CA LYS A 176 1.51 -9.33 -16.49
C LYS A 176 2.23 -8.98 -15.17
N ASP A 177 3.06 -7.94 -15.20
CA ASP A 177 3.86 -7.52 -14.05
C ASP A 177 3.01 -6.72 -13.05
N PHE A 178 1.77 -6.41 -13.43
CA PHE A 178 0.79 -5.73 -12.60
C PHE A 178 -0.35 -6.67 -12.18
N THR A 179 -1.06 -6.27 -11.13
CA THR A 179 -2.37 -6.81 -10.76
C THR A 179 -3.15 -5.81 -9.92
N ILE A 180 -4.33 -6.22 -9.47
CA ILE A 180 -5.22 -5.49 -8.58
C ILE A 180 -5.66 -6.41 -7.44
N PHE A 181 -6.22 -5.84 -6.39
CA PHE A 181 -6.93 -6.59 -5.36
C PHE A 181 -8.29 -7.03 -5.93
N PRO A 182 -8.52 -8.34 -6.15
CA PRO A 182 -9.79 -8.82 -6.71
C PRO A 182 -10.93 -8.74 -5.69
N GLU A 183 -12.17 -8.76 -6.18
CA GLU A 183 -13.35 -9.00 -5.35
C GLU A 183 -13.90 -10.41 -5.67
N PRO A 184 -13.50 -11.47 -4.94
CA PRO A 184 -13.86 -12.86 -5.24
C PRO A 184 -15.33 -13.18 -4.92
N GLY A 185 -16.26 -12.52 -5.62
CA GLY A 185 -17.72 -12.56 -5.39
C GLY A 185 -18.37 -13.96 -5.40
N ASN A 186 -17.67 -14.98 -5.88
CA ASN A 186 -18.14 -16.36 -5.91
C ASN A 186 -17.81 -17.16 -4.63
N THR A 187 -16.98 -16.65 -3.71
CA THR A 187 -16.60 -17.35 -2.47
C THR A 187 -17.53 -16.99 -1.31
N ASP A 188 -17.73 -17.94 -0.39
CA ASP A 188 -18.61 -17.71 0.77
C ASP A 188 -17.93 -16.84 1.84
N THR A 189 -16.60 -16.89 1.93
CA THR A 189 -15.76 -16.05 2.79
C THR A 189 -15.87 -14.58 2.40
N TRP A 190 -15.75 -14.27 1.11
CA TRP A 190 -15.93 -12.91 0.61
C TRP A 190 -17.36 -12.39 0.83
N LYS A 191 -18.39 -13.19 0.55
CA LYS A 191 -19.79 -12.79 0.84
C LYS A 191 -20.01 -12.48 2.32
N ALA A 192 -19.36 -13.21 3.23
CA ALA A 192 -19.41 -12.91 4.65
C ALA A 192 -18.73 -11.56 4.97
N ALA A 193 -17.61 -11.26 4.32
CA ALA A 193 -16.94 -9.96 4.43
C ALA A 193 -17.80 -8.81 3.88
N GLN A 194 -18.43 -9.00 2.71
CA GLN A 194 -19.38 -8.04 2.13
C GLN A 194 -20.52 -7.74 3.10
N ALA A 195 -21.11 -8.77 3.72
CA ALA A 195 -22.19 -8.60 4.69
C ALA A 195 -21.76 -7.77 5.92
N VAL A 196 -20.52 -7.95 6.41
CA VAL A 196 -19.96 -7.10 7.49
C VAL A 196 -19.92 -5.64 7.04
N VAL A 197 -19.37 -5.37 5.86
CA VAL A 197 -19.23 -4.01 5.32
C VAL A 197 -20.59 -3.37 5.05
N GLU A 198 -21.49 -4.06 4.36
CA GLU A 198 -22.85 -3.56 4.06
C GLU A 198 -23.63 -3.20 5.32
N SER A 199 -23.47 -3.97 6.41
CA SER A 199 -24.14 -3.70 7.67
C SER A 199 -23.60 -2.47 8.41
N GLY A 200 -22.34 -2.11 8.18
CA GLY A 200 -21.65 -0.98 8.83
C GLY A 200 -21.46 0.25 7.93
N ALA A 201 -21.93 0.20 6.68
CA ALA A 201 -21.76 1.27 5.71
C ALA A 201 -22.42 2.58 6.15
N LYS A 202 -21.67 3.70 6.07
CA LYS A 202 -22.14 5.04 6.47
C LYS A 202 -22.01 6.10 5.36
N GLY A 203 -21.39 5.75 4.23
CA GLY A 203 -21.25 6.61 3.06
C GLY A 203 -22.34 6.35 2.03
N MET A 204 -22.00 6.54 0.76
CA MET A 204 -22.83 6.18 -0.39
C MET A 204 -23.23 4.68 -0.35
N PRO A 205 -24.33 4.28 -1.02
CA PRO A 205 -24.69 2.86 -1.15
C PRO A 205 -23.50 2.04 -1.66
N VAL A 206 -23.24 0.92 -0.98
CA VAL A 206 -22.14 0.01 -1.34
C VAL A 206 -22.32 -0.50 -2.76
N GLN A 207 -21.23 -0.49 -3.53
CA GLN A 207 -21.15 -1.09 -4.86
C GLN A 207 -19.96 -2.02 -4.89
N TRP A 208 -20.19 -3.25 -5.33
CA TRP A 208 -19.15 -4.24 -5.54
C TRP A 208 -18.84 -4.32 -7.03
N HIS A 209 -17.56 -4.51 -7.34
CA HIS A 209 -17.02 -4.54 -8.69
C HIS A 209 -16.38 -5.89 -9.01
N SER A 210 -17.06 -6.99 -8.66
CA SER A 210 -16.60 -8.35 -8.96
C SER A 210 -16.43 -8.62 -10.47
N GLU A 211 -17.05 -7.80 -11.33
CA GLU A 211 -16.83 -7.80 -12.77
C GLU A 211 -15.41 -7.32 -13.19
N ILE A 212 -14.69 -6.58 -12.33
CA ILE A 212 -13.29 -6.19 -12.56
C ILE A 212 -12.40 -7.33 -12.07
N THR A 213 -12.46 -8.45 -12.79
CA THR A 213 -11.67 -9.64 -12.50
C THR A 213 -10.29 -9.55 -13.16
N PRO A 214 -9.18 -9.74 -12.42
CA PRO A 214 -7.83 -9.89 -13.00
C PRO A 214 -7.80 -10.88 -14.18
N GLY A 215 -7.11 -10.53 -15.26
CA GLY A 215 -7.00 -11.34 -16.48
C GLY A 215 -8.21 -11.31 -17.41
N ALA A 216 -9.38 -10.85 -16.95
CA ALA A 216 -10.58 -10.74 -17.77
C ALA A 216 -10.62 -9.47 -18.63
N GLN A 217 -11.45 -9.49 -19.67
CA GLN A 217 -11.81 -8.27 -20.42
C GLN A 217 -12.86 -7.49 -19.64
N PHE A 218 -12.62 -6.21 -19.42
CA PHE A 218 -13.54 -5.29 -18.77
C PHE A 218 -13.91 -4.15 -19.73
N ALA A 219 -15.22 -3.94 -19.90
CA ALA A 219 -15.76 -2.82 -20.68
C ALA A 219 -15.99 -1.63 -19.75
N ASP A 220 -15.16 -0.60 -19.89
CA ASP A 220 -15.30 0.60 -19.07
C ASP A 220 -16.61 1.35 -19.38
N PRO A 221 -17.55 1.44 -18.42
CA PRO A 221 -18.83 2.07 -18.66
C PRO A 221 -18.75 3.59 -18.86
N GLN A 222 -17.69 4.24 -18.38
CA GLN A 222 -17.56 5.70 -18.45
C GLN A 222 -16.90 6.19 -19.74
N GLY A 223 -16.01 5.41 -20.36
CA GLY A 223 -15.39 5.80 -21.64
C GLY A 223 -15.43 4.76 -22.75
N GLY A 224 -16.23 3.70 -22.62
CA GLY A 224 -16.63 2.81 -23.70
C GLY A 224 -15.51 1.98 -24.32
N SER A 225 -14.32 1.93 -23.71
CA SER A 225 -13.21 1.10 -24.17
C SER A 225 -13.22 -0.24 -23.43
N THR A 226 -12.88 -1.31 -24.15
CA THR A 226 -12.60 -2.62 -23.52
C THR A 226 -11.11 -2.74 -23.26
N THR A 227 -10.76 -3.22 -22.07
CA THR A 227 -9.37 -3.36 -21.61
C THR A 227 -9.20 -4.67 -20.85
N THR A 228 -8.01 -5.25 -20.88
CA THR A 228 -7.67 -6.40 -20.01
C THR A 228 -7.37 -5.87 -18.62
N VAL A 229 -8.01 -6.44 -17.59
CA VAL A 229 -7.66 -6.18 -16.19
C VAL A 229 -6.32 -6.87 -15.90
N PRO A 230 -5.32 -6.18 -15.32
CA PRO A 230 -4.03 -6.79 -15.03
C PRO A 230 -4.19 -7.94 -14.02
N GLY A 231 -3.39 -8.98 -14.22
CA GLY A 231 -3.34 -10.16 -13.36
C GLY A 231 -3.99 -11.41 -13.94
N SER A 232 -4.38 -12.34 -13.05
CA SER A 232 -4.88 -13.66 -13.43
C SER A 232 -6.21 -14.02 -12.76
N ASP A 233 -7.13 -14.57 -13.53
CA ASP A 233 -8.42 -15.10 -13.06
C ASP A 233 -8.31 -16.51 -12.48
N TYR A 234 -7.09 -17.05 -12.32
CA TYR A 234 -6.88 -18.44 -11.94
C TYR A 234 -7.60 -18.80 -10.64
N PHE A 235 -7.59 -17.92 -9.63
CA PHE A 235 -8.32 -18.12 -8.37
C PHE A 235 -9.82 -18.37 -8.58
N MET A 236 -10.45 -17.73 -9.56
CA MET A 236 -11.85 -17.99 -9.90
C MET A 236 -12.03 -19.35 -10.56
N THR A 237 -11.13 -19.73 -11.47
CA THR A 237 -11.20 -21.01 -12.18
C THR A 237 -11.10 -22.19 -11.21
N VAL A 238 -10.29 -22.05 -10.16
CA VAL A 238 -10.16 -23.05 -9.09
C VAL A 238 -11.09 -22.82 -7.90
N LYS A 239 -11.95 -21.79 -7.96
CA LYS A 239 -12.93 -21.41 -6.93
C LYS A 239 -12.31 -21.22 -5.55
N ARG A 240 -11.23 -20.47 -5.49
CA ARG A 240 -10.51 -20.15 -4.26
C ARG A 240 -10.59 -18.66 -3.97
N ASP A 241 -10.35 -18.36 -2.69
CA ASP A 241 -10.34 -17.01 -2.17
C ASP A 241 -8.88 -16.63 -1.89
N PRO A 242 -8.29 -15.67 -2.63
CA PRO A 242 -6.89 -15.29 -2.46
C PRO A 242 -6.56 -14.83 -1.03
N TYR A 243 -7.50 -14.19 -0.33
CA TYR A 243 -7.29 -13.69 1.03
C TYR A 243 -7.26 -14.82 2.05
N THR A 244 -8.13 -15.82 1.88
CA THR A 244 -8.10 -17.05 2.68
C THR A 244 -6.84 -17.87 2.39
N ASP A 245 -6.46 -17.98 1.12
CA ASP A 245 -5.27 -18.69 0.66
C ASP A 245 -3.98 -18.08 1.22
N PHE A 246 -3.94 -16.75 1.32
CA PHE A 246 -2.83 -16.02 1.90
C PHE A 246 -2.62 -16.37 3.38
N ILE A 247 -3.70 -16.53 4.16
CA ILE A 247 -3.61 -16.96 5.57
C ILE A 247 -3.17 -18.42 5.68
N HIS A 248 -3.60 -19.30 4.76
CA HIS A 248 -3.09 -20.66 4.69
C HIS A 248 -1.58 -20.71 4.39
N LEU A 249 -1.12 -19.92 3.41
CA LEU A 249 0.30 -19.82 3.10
C LEU A 249 1.09 -19.33 4.31
N ALA A 250 0.60 -18.29 4.99
CA ALA A 250 1.26 -17.74 6.17
C ALA A 250 1.42 -18.76 7.30
N LYS A 251 0.37 -19.56 7.53
CA LYS A 251 0.39 -20.67 8.49
C LYS A 251 1.41 -21.73 8.12
N ASP A 252 1.42 -22.15 6.85
CA ASP A 252 2.28 -23.25 6.41
C ASP A 252 3.76 -22.84 6.32
N LEU A 253 4.04 -21.55 6.09
CA LEU A 253 5.38 -20.96 6.22
C LEU A 253 5.83 -20.75 7.68
N GLY A 254 4.90 -20.73 8.64
CA GLY A 254 5.20 -20.47 10.06
C GLY A 254 5.47 -19.01 10.38
N LEU A 255 4.83 -18.08 9.68
CA LEU A 255 4.98 -16.63 9.88
C LEU A 255 4.39 -16.15 11.21
N ASP A 256 4.88 -15.03 11.71
CA ASP A 256 4.27 -14.32 12.85
C ASP A 256 3.02 -13.53 12.43
N GLY A 257 2.97 -13.07 11.18
CA GLY A 257 1.87 -12.29 10.66
C GLY A 257 1.85 -12.11 9.16
N VAL A 258 0.85 -11.37 8.71
CA VAL A 258 0.70 -10.91 7.34
C VAL A 258 0.51 -9.40 7.30
N ASP A 259 0.89 -8.80 6.19
CA ASP A 259 0.81 -7.36 5.93
C ASP A 259 0.01 -7.10 4.66
N LEU A 260 -0.90 -6.13 4.71
CA LEU A 260 -1.68 -5.67 3.56
C LEU A 260 -1.11 -4.33 3.06
N ASP A 261 -0.42 -4.36 1.92
CA ASP A 261 0.15 -3.19 1.27
C ASP A 261 -0.78 -2.70 0.14
N TYR A 262 -1.84 -2.01 0.57
CA TYR A 262 -2.95 -1.57 -0.28
C TYR A 262 -2.76 -0.13 -0.75
N GLU A 263 -2.64 0.05 -2.06
CA GLU A 263 -2.27 1.29 -2.75
C GLU A 263 -3.11 1.55 -4.01
N GLU A 264 -4.32 0.99 -4.15
CA GLU A 264 -5.15 1.14 -5.35
C GLU A 264 -5.74 2.56 -5.51
N MET A 265 -4.88 3.54 -5.78
CA MET A 265 -5.27 4.93 -6.02
C MET A 265 -6.23 5.05 -7.20
N TRP A 266 -6.05 4.21 -8.22
CA TRP A 266 -6.97 4.14 -9.37
C TRP A 266 -8.39 3.79 -8.94
N HIS A 267 -8.58 2.91 -7.95
CA HIS A 267 -9.91 2.48 -7.50
C HIS A 267 -10.61 3.64 -6.81
N ALA A 268 -9.89 4.30 -5.90
CA ALA A 268 -10.36 5.54 -5.30
C ALA A 268 -10.76 6.53 -6.39
N ASP A 269 -9.88 6.82 -7.35
CA ASP A 269 -10.12 7.85 -8.35
C ASP A 269 -11.26 7.52 -9.31
N THR A 270 -11.47 6.25 -9.61
CA THR A 270 -12.52 5.77 -10.52
C THR A 270 -13.90 5.82 -9.87
N PHE A 271 -13.99 5.43 -8.60
CA PHE A 271 -15.25 5.25 -7.87
C PHE A 271 -15.51 6.33 -6.82
N ARG A 272 -14.80 7.44 -6.92
CA ARG A 272 -15.00 8.60 -6.06
C ARG A 272 -16.39 9.20 -6.24
N SER A 273 -16.97 9.69 -5.14
CA SER A 273 -18.19 10.52 -5.19
C SER A 273 -17.82 12.01 -5.11
N GLY A 274 -18.60 12.85 -5.78
CA GLY A 274 -18.35 14.30 -5.90
C GLY A 274 -18.35 14.75 -7.35
N ASN A 275 -18.33 16.08 -7.56
CA ASN A 275 -18.40 16.68 -8.89
C ASN A 275 -17.15 17.52 -9.19
N GLY A 276 -16.87 17.74 -10.49
CA GLY A 276 -15.76 18.58 -10.93
C GLY A 276 -14.39 18.03 -10.57
N THR A 277 -13.47 18.91 -10.17
CA THR A 277 -12.10 18.57 -9.78
C THR A 277 -11.95 18.24 -8.30
N GLY A 278 -13.06 18.02 -7.60
CA GLY A 278 -13.11 17.78 -6.16
C GLY A 278 -13.74 18.93 -5.38
N PRO A 279 -13.89 18.79 -4.07
CA PRO A 279 -13.40 17.66 -3.30
C PRO A 279 -14.28 16.41 -3.42
N PHE A 280 -13.67 15.23 -3.27
CA PHE A 280 -14.30 13.93 -3.41
C PHE A 280 -14.42 13.17 -2.08
N GLN A 281 -15.22 12.11 -2.09
CA GLN A 281 -15.21 11.03 -1.10
C GLN A 281 -14.82 9.72 -1.78
N LEU A 282 -14.28 8.77 -1.01
CA LEU A 282 -13.77 7.49 -1.51
C LEU A 282 -14.50 6.30 -0.89
N ASP A 283 -15.80 6.46 -0.61
CA ASP A 283 -16.61 5.49 0.14
C ASP A 283 -16.48 4.07 -0.42
N GLN A 284 -16.52 3.90 -1.74
CA GLN A 284 -16.37 2.59 -2.39
C GLN A 284 -14.99 1.95 -2.11
N THR A 285 -13.91 2.74 -2.09
CA THR A 285 -12.58 2.24 -1.70
C THR A 285 -12.51 1.90 -0.22
N VAL A 286 -13.18 2.67 0.64
CA VAL A 286 -13.30 2.33 2.07
C VAL A 286 -14.01 0.99 2.25
N TYR A 287 -15.06 0.74 1.47
CA TYR A 287 -15.79 -0.54 1.49
C TYR A 287 -14.94 -1.70 0.97
N LYS A 288 -14.29 -1.53 -0.19
CA LYS A 288 -13.40 -2.55 -0.76
C LYS A 288 -12.27 -2.91 0.20
N TYR A 289 -11.52 -1.92 0.69
CA TYR A 289 -10.44 -2.14 1.66
C TYR A 289 -10.96 -2.85 2.92
N SER A 290 -12.08 -2.39 3.48
CA SER A 290 -12.63 -2.97 4.71
C SER A 290 -13.15 -4.38 4.49
N ALA A 291 -13.65 -4.74 3.31
CA ALA A 291 -14.04 -6.11 2.98
C ALA A 291 -12.83 -7.04 2.88
N ILE A 292 -11.75 -6.60 2.21
CA ILE A 292 -10.49 -7.36 2.15
C ILE A 292 -9.97 -7.64 3.57
N VAL A 293 -9.95 -6.61 4.43
CA VAL A 293 -9.54 -6.77 5.82
C VAL A 293 -10.49 -7.70 6.59
N ALA A 294 -11.80 -7.55 6.45
CA ALA A 294 -12.78 -8.41 7.11
C ALA A 294 -12.62 -9.88 6.71
N ASP A 295 -12.35 -10.15 5.43
CA ASP A 295 -12.10 -11.49 4.91
C ASP A 295 -10.82 -12.09 5.52
N MET A 296 -9.71 -11.34 5.49
CA MET A 296 -8.45 -11.75 6.14
C MET A 296 -8.63 -11.98 7.64
N VAL A 297 -9.37 -11.13 8.36
CA VAL A 297 -9.66 -11.28 9.79
C VAL A 297 -10.46 -12.56 10.05
N ASN A 298 -11.47 -12.85 9.22
CA ASN A 298 -12.26 -14.07 9.34
C ASN A 298 -11.40 -15.32 9.06
N ALA A 299 -10.56 -15.27 8.03
CA ALA A 299 -9.61 -16.32 7.70
C ALA A 299 -8.60 -16.55 8.84
N ILE A 300 -8.02 -15.49 9.43
CA ILE A 300 -7.11 -15.58 10.58
C ILE A 300 -7.80 -16.29 11.75
N LYS A 301 -9.01 -15.85 12.13
CA LYS A 301 -9.78 -16.47 13.23
C LYS A 301 -10.07 -17.95 12.99
N ALA A 302 -10.28 -18.37 11.75
CA ALA A 302 -10.62 -19.75 11.41
C ALA A 302 -9.39 -20.65 11.22
N ILE A 303 -8.34 -20.15 10.56
CA ILE A 303 -7.24 -20.96 10.03
C ILE A 303 -5.99 -20.84 10.89
N TYR A 304 -5.64 -19.61 11.28
CA TYR A 304 -4.40 -19.32 11.99
C TYR A 304 -4.60 -18.25 13.08
N PRO A 305 -5.27 -18.58 14.21
CA PRO A 305 -5.72 -17.57 15.19
C PRO A 305 -4.61 -16.75 15.86
N ALA A 306 -3.36 -17.23 15.81
CA ALA A 306 -2.20 -16.51 16.34
C ALA A 306 -1.57 -15.53 15.33
N CYS A 307 -1.98 -15.57 14.06
CA CYS A 307 -1.44 -14.72 13.00
C CYS A 307 -1.74 -13.25 13.28
N LYS A 308 -0.70 -12.42 13.26
CA LYS A 308 -0.84 -10.96 13.35
C LYS A 308 -1.25 -10.38 12.00
N LEU A 309 -2.00 -9.29 12.02
CA LEU A 309 -2.37 -8.53 10.82
C LEU A 309 -1.81 -7.11 10.91
N SER A 310 -1.07 -6.69 9.89
CA SER A 310 -0.65 -5.32 9.68
C SER A 310 -1.10 -4.79 8.32
N THR A 311 -0.90 -3.49 8.10
CA THR A 311 -1.12 -2.86 6.81
C THR A 311 -0.07 -1.78 6.58
N ALA A 312 0.41 -1.64 5.35
CA ALA A 312 1.09 -0.43 4.91
C ALA A 312 0.04 0.61 4.50
N ALA A 313 0.01 1.72 5.23
CA ALA A 313 -1.01 2.75 5.11
C ALA A 313 -0.46 4.02 4.45
N GLY A 314 -1.23 4.65 3.57
CA GLY A 314 -0.82 5.89 2.91
C GLY A 314 -0.63 7.04 3.91
N ALA A 315 0.33 7.93 3.66
CA ALA A 315 0.62 9.08 4.54
C ALA A 315 -0.62 9.92 4.87
N ALA A 316 -1.43 10.25 3.85
CA ALA A 316 -2.64 11.04 4.00
C ALA A 316 -3.85 10.21 4.53
N GLY A 317 -3.65 8.93 4.81
CA GLY A 317 -4.70 7.95 5.05
C GLY A 317 -5.65 8.24 6.21
N ALA A 318 -5.14 8.88 7.28
CA ALA A 318 -5.95 9.30 8.42
C ALA A 318 -6.40 10.78 8.37
N TRP A 319 -6.09 11.49 7.28
CA TRP A 319 -6.46 12.90 7.14
C TRP A 319 -7.92 13.03 6.69
N SER A 320 -8.81 13.27 7.64
CA SER A 320 -10.28 13.27 7.47
C SER A 320 -10.87 14.36 6.57
N THR A 321 -10.07 15.35 6.16
CA THR A 321 -10.57 16.44 5.32
C THR A 321 -10.83 15.96 3.91
N LYS A 322 -11.62 16.73 3.15
CA LYS A 322 -12.07 16.27 1.84
C LYS A 322 -10.91 16.04 0.86
N TRP A 323 -11.09 15.06 -0.02
CA TRP A 323 -10.04 14.47 -0.86
C TRP A 323 -10.00 15.09 -2.26
N TRP A 324 -8.84 15.11 -2.92
CA TRP A 324 -8.64 15.78 -4.22
C TRP A 324 -7.94 14.89 -5.27
N GLY A 325 -7.90 13.57 -5.04
CA GLY A 325 -7.20 12.59 -5.88
C GLY A 325 -5.90 12.06 -5.27
N GLY A 326 -5.44 10.89 -5.72
CA GLY A 326 -4.19 10.25 -5.27
C GLY A 326 -4.21 9.73 -3.82
N ASN A 327 -3.03 9.37 -3.28
CA ASN A 327 -2.61 9.04 -1.89
C ASN A 327 -3.62 8.45 -0.86
N LEU A 328 -4.76 7.93 -1.29
CA LEU A 328 -5.80 7.28 -0.47
C LEU A 328 -6.19 8.10 0.77
N LYS A 329 -6.25 9.42 0.63
CA LYS A 329 -6.51 10.35 1.73
C LYS A 329 -7.85 10.04 2.40
N GLY A 330 -7.82 9.77 3.70
CA GLY A 330 -9.01 9.48 4.50
C GLY A 330 -9.45 8.01 4.50
N LEU A 331 -8.82 7.11 3.73
CA LEU A 331 -9.18 5.69 3.69
C LEU A 331 -9.19 5.05 5.08
N TRP A 332 -8.08 5.15 5.81
CA TRP A 332 -7.94 4.57 7.15
C TRP A 332 -8.71 5.35 8.20
N TYR A 333 -8.91 6.67 8.03
CA TYR A 333 -9.82 7.44 8.88
C TYR A 333 -11.24 6.88 8.82
N TYR A 334 -11.81 6.73 7.62
CA TYR A 334 -13.18 6.26 7.45
C TYR A 334 -13.31 4.77 7.74
N SER A 335 -12.31 3.96 7.40
CA SER A 335 -12.29 2.54 7.81
C SER A 335 -12.33 2.40 9.34
N ASN A 336 -11.55 3.18 10.09
CA ASN A 336 -11.60 3.17 11.55
C ASN A 336 -12.91 3.74 12.12
N LEU A 337 -13.50 4.74 11.46
CA LEU A 337 -14.77 5.34 11.89
C LEU A 337 -15.99 4.44 11.65
N TRP A 338 -15.97 3.66 10.57
CA TRP A 338 -17.10 2.83 10.13
C TRP A 338 -16.97 1.40 10.63
N TYR A 339 -15.74 0.87 10.64
CA TYR A 339 -15.39 -0.52 11.00
C TYR A 339 -14.24 -0.54 12.01
N PRO A 340 -14.42 0.05 13.21
CA PRO A 340 -13.35 0.20 14.21
C PRO A 340 -12.74 -1.14 14.62
N GLU A 341 -13.52 -2.22 14.66
CA GLU A 341 -13.07 -3.57 15.02
C GLU A 341 -12.04 -4.15 14.05
N LEU A 342 -12.13 -3.81 12.75
CA LEU A 342 -11.18 -4.26 11.74
C LEU A 342 -9.82 -3.60 11.93
N ASN A 343 -9.80 -2.29 12.19
CA ASN A 343 -8.57 -1.55 12.45
C ASN A 343 -7.99 -1.93 13.82
N GLN A 344 -8.83 -2.07 14.85
CA GLN A 344 -8.40 -2.53 16.18
C GLN A 344 -7.78 -3.93 16.13
N PHE A 345 -8.23 -4.82 15.25
CA PHE A 345 -7.59 -6.12 15.07
C PHE A 345 -6.11 -6.00 14.68
N MET A 346 -5.75 -4.94 13.95
CA MET A 346 -4.38 -4.69 13.54
C MET A 346 -3.54 -4.03 14.64
N PHE A 347 -4.09 -3.19 15.52
CA PHE A 347 -3.27 -2.46 16.50
C PHE A 347 -3.54 -2.80 17.97
N LYS A 348 -4.47 -3.70 18.28
CA LYS A 348 -4.84 -4.07 19.64
C LYS A 348 -4.96 -5.59 19.82
N GLY A 349 -4.41 -6.07 20.93
CA GLY A 349 -4.51 -7.48 21.32
C GLY A 349 -3.47 -8.37 20.64
N PRO A 350 -3.64 -9.71 20.72
CA PRO A 350 -2.60 -10.67 20.32
C PRO A 350 -2.32 -10.69 18.80
N ASN A 351 -3.31 -10.29 17.98
CA ASN A 351 -3.18 -10.23 16.53
C ASN A 351 -2.63 -8.90 16.02
N ALA A 352 -2.19 -8.00 16.92
CA ALA A 352 -1.74 -6.67 16.55
C ALA A 352 -0.44 -6.71 15.74
N GLY A 353 -0.53 -6.65 14.41
CA GLY A 353 0.59 -6.44 13.51
C GLY A 353 0.91 -4.96 13.33
N GLY A 354 -0.11 -4.10 13.29
CA GLY A 354 -0.06 -2.64 13.42
C GLY A 354 -0.27 -1.88 12.11
N ILE A 355 -0.54 -0.58 12.21
CA ILE A 355 -0.72 0.32 11.07
C ILE A 355 0.63 0.98 10.74
N ASN A 356 1.22 0.64 9.60
CA ASN A 356 2.55 1.06 9.18
C ASN A 356 2.41 2.18 8.14
N VAL A 357 2.55 3.45 8.53
CA VAL A 357 2.26 4.58 7.63
C VAL A 357 3.45 4.86 6.72
N MET A 358 3.27 4.76 5.41
CA MET A 358 4.22 5.13 4.37
C MET A 358 4.38 6.65 4.28
N THR A 359 5.00 7.25 5.30
CA THR A 359 5.28 8.70 5.40
C THR A 359 6.51 9.11 4.61
N TYR A 360 6.63 8.57 3.41
CA TYR A 360 7.70 8.82 2.46
C TYR A 360 7.13 8.91 1.05
N ASP A 361 7.98 9.05 0.03
CA ASP A 361 7.54 9.36 -1.33
C ASP A 361 6.59 10.57 -1.34
N LEU A 362 6.99 11.57 -0.55
CA LEU A 362 6.31 12.84 -0.37
C LEU A 362 6.95 13.90 -1.26
N SER A 363 6.25 15.01 -1.44
CA SER A 363 6.70 16.10 -2.29
C SER A 363 6.54 17.44 -1.59
N LYS A 364 7.47 18.36 -1.88
CA LYS A 364 7.34 19.77 -1.49
C LYS A 364 6.75 20.65 -2.60
N ASN A 365 6.24 20.06 -3.68
CA ASN A 365 5.67 20.80 -4.80
C ASN A 365 4.28 21.36 -4.46
N ASN A 366 4.27 22.59 -3.93
CA ASN A 366 3.03 23.28 -3.59
C ASN A 366 2.28 23.89 -4.78
N ASN A 367 2.80 23.80 -6.01
CA ASN A 367 2.02 24.14 -7.20
C ASN A 367 0.83 23.18 -7.41
N TYR A 368 0.92 21.97 -6.83
CA TYR A 368 -0.10 20.94 -6.88
C TYR A 368 -0.64 20.55 -5.50
N PHE A 369 -0.36 21.35 -4.46
CA PHE A 369 -0.83 21.12 -3.09
C PHE A 369 -0.38 19.77 -2.49
N GLU A 370 0.82 19.32 -2.85
CA GLU A 370 1.36 18.03 -2.42
C GLU A 370 1.94 18.07 -1.00
N CYS A 371 2.28 19.26 -0.52
CA CYS A 371 2.59 19.46 0.89
C CYS A 371 1.31 19.86 1.66
N PRO A 372 1.10 19.30 2.86
CA PRO A 372 -0.10 19.53 3.66
C PRO A 372 -0.26 20.96 4.20
N ASP A 373 0.82 21.76 4.22
CA ASP A 373 0.83 23.17 4.64
C ASP A 373 1.37 24.03 3.48
N THR A 374 0.72 25.17 3.21
CA THR A 374 1.04 26.01 2.05
C THR A 374 2.36 26.78 2.20
N THR A 375 2.93 26.92 3.40
CA THR A 375 4.09 27.81 3.64
C THR A 375 5.10 27.37 4.70
N ALA A 376 4.74 26.48 5.65
CA ALA A 376 5.66 25.99 6.68
C ALA A 376 5.73 24.45 6.68
N ASN A 377 6.87 23.85 7.05
CA ASN A 377 6.99 22.40 7.29
C ASN A 377 6.81 21.49 6.05
N CYS A 378 7.18 21.95 4.85
CA CYS A 378 7.20 21.10 3.65
C CYS A 378 8.47 20.27 3.46
N ASP A 379 9.40 20.32 4.41
CA ASP A 379 10.48 19.33 4.50
C ASP A 379 9.91 17.96 4.92
N LEU A 380 10.74 16.92 4.82
CA LEU A 380 10.28 15.55 5.08
C LEU A 380 9.81 15.41 6.54
N ALA A 381 10.60 15.88 7.51
CA ALA A 381 10.27 15.80 8.93
C ALA A 381 8.97 16.53 9.28
N GLY A 382 8.72 17.71 8.71
CA GLY A 382 7.51 18.49 8.89
C GLY A 382 6.27 17.77 8.38
N GLN A 383 6.34 17.22 7.16
CA GLN A 383 5.24 16.46 6.58
C GLN A 383 4.97 15.15 7.33
N VAL A 384 6.01 14.39 7.69
CA VAL A 384 5.88 13.17 8.50
C VAL A 384 5.17 13.49 9.82
N LYS A 385 5.60 14.55 10.52
CA LYS A 385 4.96 14.99 11.76
C LYS A 385 3.49 15.34 11.55
N PHE A 386 3.16 16.06 10.48
CA PHE A 386 1.78 16.40 10.15
C PHE A 386 0.94 15.12 9.97
N TYR A 387 1.37 14.21 9.10
CA TYR A 387 0.61 13.00 8.78
C TYR A 387 0.44 12.09 10.00
N MET A 388 1.51 11.86 10.78
CA MET A 388 1.41 11.07 12.01
C MET A 388 0.46 11.69 13.04
N ASN A 389 0.37 13.03 13.10
CA ASN A 389 -0.62 13.69 13.96
C ASN A 389 -2.06 13.46 13.49
N THR A 390 -2.30 13.27 12.18
CA THR A 390 -3.64 12.91 11.69
C THR A 390 -4.06 11.51 12.14
N TYR A 391 -3.14 10.54 12.13
CA TYR A 391 -3.37 9.19 12.68
C TYR A 391 -3.63 9.24 14.18
N ALA A 392 -2.81 9.98 14.93
CA ALA A 392 -3.00 10.16 16.36
C ALA A 392 -4.36 10.82 16.69
N ALA A 393 -4.75 11.86 15.95
CA ALA A 393 -6.04 12.54 16.13
C ALA A 393 -7.22 11.63 15.77
N ALA A 394 -7.05 10.70 14.83
CA ALA A 394 -8.03 9.68 14.48
C ALA A 394 -8.11 8.53 15.51
N GLY A 395 -7.26 8.54 16.55
CA GLY A 395 -7.18 7.45 17.52
C GLY A 395 -6.61 6.16 16.94
N ILE A 396 -5.76 6.27 15.91
CA ILE A 396 -5.11 5.14 15.24
C ILE A 396 -3.63 5.13 15.64
N PRO A 397 -3.21 4.23 16.55
CA PRO A 397 -1.81 4.01 16.85
C PRO A 397 -1.08 3.51 15.59
N ALA A 398 0.00 4.18 15.21
CA ALA A 398 0.64 3.94 13.93
C ALA A 398 2.17 4.00 14.03
N ARG A 399 2.86 3.49 13.00
CA ARG A 399 4.33 3.50 12.89
C ARG A 399 4.78 4.37 11.74
N VAL A 400 5.93 5.01 11.90
CA VAL A 400 6.52 5.89 10.88
C VAL A 400 7.21 5.06 9.81
N GLY A 401 6.98 5.40 8.55
CA GLY A 401 7.68 4.83 7.40
C GLY A 401 8.88 5.68 6.99
N TYR A 402 9.96 5.04 6.58
CA TYR A 402 11.16 5.70 6.06
C TYR A 402 11.57 5.12 4.70
N GLU A 403 11.75 5.98 3.70
CA GLU A 403 12.31 5.58 2.40
C GLU A 403 13.83 5.63 2.42
N ILE A 404 14.46 4.51 2.10
CA ILE A 404 15.89 4.39 1.94
C ILE A 404 16.26 4.72 0.49
N GLY A 405 17.36 5.44 0.30
CA GLY A 405 17.83 5.78 -1.04
C GLY A 405 16.93 6.80 -1.73
N GLN A 406 16.87 6.74 -3.05
CA GLN A 406 16.10 7.67 -3.87
C GLN A 406 14.58 7.49 -3.67
N PRO A 407 13.81 8.51 -3.25
CA PRO A 407 12.35 8.46 -3.32
C PRO A 407 11.84 8.13 -4.72
N ALA A 408 10.80 7.31 -4.80
CA ALA A 408 10.12 6.99 -6.04
C ALA A 408 9.27 8.18 -6.53
N TYR A 409 8.81 9.03 -5.62
CA TYR A 409 7.99 10.21 -5.93
C TYR A 409 8.51 11.51 -5.27
N PRO A 410 8.36 12.67 -5.94
CA PRO A 410 8.07 12.84 -7.38
C PRO A 410 9.09 12.17 -8.28
N ASP A 411 8.81 12.04 -9.58
CA ASP A 411 9.74 11.42 -10.53
C ASP A 411 11.09 12.17 -10.58
N ALA A 412 12.21 11.46 -10.40
CA ALA A 412 13.54 12.06 -10.31
C ALA A 412 14.03 12.71 -11.62
N ALA A 413 13.46 12.33 -12.77
CA ALA A 413 13.84 12.91 -14.06
C ALA A 413 13.04 14.18 -14.38
N ASN A 414 11.80 14.27 -13.89
CA ASN A 414 10.87 15.35 -14.23
C ASN A 414 10.65 16.37 -13.11
N ASP A 415 10.73 15.96 -11.85
CA ASP A 415 10.49 16.83 -10.69
C ASP A 415 11.49 16.60 -9.54
N ALA A 416 12.77 16.41 -9.88
CA ALA A 416 13.86 16.21 -8.94
C ALA A 416 13.97 17.30 -7.85
N ALA A 417 13.58 18.53 -8.19
CA ALA A 417 13.69 19.67 -7.28
C ALA A 417 12.71 19.57 -6.10
N ASN A 418 11.61 18.83 -6.26
CA ASN A 418 10.58 18.65 -5.24
C ASN A 418 10.61 17.30 -4.53
N GLN A 419 11.51 16.40 -4.92
CA GLN A 419 11.84 15.22 -4.11
C GLN A 419 12.42 15.62 -2.75
N ILE A 420 11.98 14.92 -1.71
CA ILE A 420 12.43 15.12 -0.32
C ILE A 420 13.00 13.81 0.23
N PRO A 421 14.28 13.51 -0.03
CA PRO A 421 14.91 12.28 0.40
C PRO A 421 15.17 12.23 1.91
N LEU A 422 15.32 11.01 2.45
CA LEU A 422 15.72 10.81 3.83
C LEU A 422 17.22 11.07 4.00
N THR A 423 17.55 12.19 4.65
CA THR A 423 18.92 12.55 5.08
C THR A 423 19.10 12.33 6.58
N GLN A 424 20.32 12.44 7.11
CA GLN A 424 20.55 12.39 8.56
C GLN A 424 19.82 13.52 9.30
N THR A 425 19.73 14.71 8.71
CA THR A 425 18.98 15.85 9.28
C THR A 425 17.50 15.53 9.35
N GLU A 426 16.91 15.03 8.26
CA GLU A 426 15.50 14.67 8.21
C GLU A 426 15.17 13.52 9.18
N LEU A 427 16.01 12.47 9.23
CA LEU A 427 15.83 11.39 10.19
C LEU A 427 15.83 11.91 11.63
N THR A 428 16.77 12.78 11.98
CA THR A 428 16.83 13.40 13.31
C THR A 428 15.58 14.23 13.59
N GLY A 429 15.11 15.00 12.61
CA GLY A 429 13.88 15.78 12.68
C GLY A 429 12.64 14.89 12.92
N ILE A 430 12.54 13.75 12.24
CA ILE A 430 11.44 12.80 12.41
C ILE A 430 11.49 12.16 13.81
N LEU A 431 12.65 11.63 14.22
CA LEU A 431 12.82 10.91 15.50
C LEU A 431 12.61 11.81 16.74
N THR A 432 12.76 13.13 16.58
CA THR A 432 12.54 14.12 17.63
C THR A 432 11.17 14.80 17.53
N GLY A 433 10.64 14.96 16.32
CA GLY A 433 9.42 15.72 16.04
C GLY A 433 8.12 14.92 16.16
N VAL A 434 8.16 13.60 15.94
CA VAL A 434 7.00 12.70 16.14
C VAL A 434 6.99 12.22 17.58
N SER A 435 5.90 12.51 18.31
CA SER A 435 5.80 12.13 19.72
C SER A 435 5.82 10.60 19.88
N SER A 436 6.58 10.08 20.83
CA SER A 436 6.56 8.66 21.20
C SER A 436 5.20 8.20 21.73
N SER A 437 4.35 9.12 22.20
CA SER A 437 2.96 8.80 22.56
C SER A 437 2.05 8.63 21.34
N SER A 438 2.48 9.05 20.15
CA SER A 438 1.75 8.95 18.89
C SER A 438 2.34 7.93 17.92
N THR A 439 3.49 7.31 18.24
CA THR A 439 4.13 6.29 17.38
C THR A 439 4.48 5.01 18.13
N MET A 440 4.22 3.87 17.49
CA MET A 440 4.57 2.51 17.96
C MET A 440 5.88 1.99 17.33
N GLY A 441 6.71 2.92 16.85
CA GLY A 441 8.01 2.63 16.22
C GLY A 441 8.05 3.00 14.74
N GLY A 442 8.76 2.21 13.95
CA GLY A 442 8.96 2.53 12.53
C GLY A 442 9.38 1.36 11.66
N PHE A 443 9.23 1.55 10.36
CA PHE A 443 9.61 0.60 9.33
C PHE A 443 10.26 1.33 8.15
N PHE A 444 11.03 0.62 7.34
CA PHE A 444 11.67 1.25 6.18
C PHE A 444 11.60 0.42 4.91
N TRP A 445 11.46 1.13 3.79
CA TRP A 445 11.43 0.61 2.42
C TRP A 445 12.74 1.02 1.70
N GLU A 446 13.63 0.12 1.30
CA GLU A 446 13.74 -1.30 1.66
C GLU A 446 15.17 -1.66 2.09
N LEU A 447 15.33 -2.81 2.77
CA LEU A 447 16.54 -3.25 3.47
C LEU A 447 17.83 -3.26 2.64
N TYR A 448 17.75 -3.43 1.33
CA TYR A 448 18.88 -3.53 0.42
C TYR A 448 18.92 -2.43 -0.64
N LYS A 449 18.10 -1.38 -0.49
CA LYS A 449 18.12 -0.26 -1.41
C LYS A 449 19.43 0.47 -1.20
N ALA A 450 20.17 0.66 -2.29
CA ALA A 450 21.48 1.27 -2.23
C ALA A 450 21.35 2.68 -1.64
N LYS A 451 22.30 3.05 -0.76
CA LYS A 451 22.60 4.46 -0.53
C LYS A 451 22.91 5.04 -1.90
N ASN A 452 22.28 6.13 -2.30
CA ASN A 452 22.65 6.82 -3.54
C ASN A 452 24.10 7.32 -3.41
N SER A 453 25.08 6.50 -3.79
CA SER A 453 26.47 6.95 -4.01
C SER A 453 26.62 7.61 -5.39
N GLU A 454 25.61 7.48 -6.26
CA GLU A 454 25.55 8.13 -7.55
C GLU A 454 24.34 9.10 -7.63
N PRO A 455 24.57 10.36 -8.06
CA PRO A 455 23.54 11.34 -8.42
C PRO A 455 22.51 10.73 -9.37
N THR A 456 21.28 10.47 -8.93
CA THR A 456 20.17 10.19 -9.87
C THR A 456 19.24 11.39 -9.89
N GLY A 457 19.01 11.91 -11.09
CA GLY A 457 18.47 13.26 -11.36
C GLY A 457 19.57 14.21 -11.83
N ALA A 458 19.25 15.09 -12.80
CA ALA A 458 20.20 15.99 -13.48
C ALA A 458 20.96 16.99 -12.56
N LYS A 459 20.75 16.93 -11.25
CA LYS A 459 21.37 17.80 -10.24
C LYS A 459 22.02 17.07 -9.06
N GLY A 460 21.89 15.75 -8.95
CA GLY A 460 22.36 14.98 -7.80
C GLY A 460 21.64 15.33 -6.50
N GLN A 461 21.07 14.32 -5.86
CA GLN A 461 20.63 14.40 -4.47
C GLN A 461 21.72 13.73 -3.61
N PRO A 462 22.75 14.46 -3.14
CA PRO A 462 23.76 13.89 -2.28
C PRO A 462 23.29 13.87 -0.83
N ASP A 463 23.60 12.78 -0.13
CA ASP A 463 23.46 12.58 1.32
C ASP A 463 22.19 11.88 1.83
N ASN A 464 21.64 10.96 1.04
CA ASN A 464 20.72 9.96 1.57
C ASN A 464 21.43 9.17 2.66
N ILE A 465 20.75 8.96 3.79
CA ILE A 465 21.29 8.11 4.85
C ILE A 465 21.23 6.63 4.43
N ASP A 466 22.23 5.83 4.84
CA ASP A 466 22.23 4.39 4.55
C ASP A 466 21.29 3.62 5.47
N VAL A 467 20.86 2.45 5.00
CA VAL A 467 19.92 1.57 5.72
C VAL A 467 20.40 1.14 7.10
N THR A 468 21.70 0.89 7.29
CA THR A 468 22.21 0.46 8.60
C THR A 468 22.11 1.61 9.60
N SER A 469 22.50 2.82 9.19
CA SER A 469 22.39 4.02 10.04
C SER A 469 20.95 4.34 10.41
N VAL A 470 19.99 4.19 9.48
CA VAL A 470 18.55 4.35 9.78
C VAL A 470 18.09 3.28 10.78
N ALA A 471 18.35 2.01 10.48
CA ALA A 471 17.90 0.90 11.30
C ALA A 471 18.45 0.97 12.73
N GLN A 472 19.73 1.31 12.91
CA GLN A 472 20.34 1.50 14.24
C GLN A 472 19.66 2.62 15.03
N GLN A 473 19.41 3.78 14.41
CA GLN A 473 18.80 4.93 15.09
C GLN A 473 17.33 4.71 15.42
N VAL A 474 16.56 4.11 14.51
CA VAL A 474 15.16 3.72 14.76
C VAL A 474 15.10 2.65 15.85
N CYS A 475 15.94 1.61 15.76
CA CYS A 475 16.04 0.58 16.79
C CYS A 475 16.38 1.18 18.15
N ALA A 476 17.40 2.03 18.26
CA ALA A 476 17.81 2.63 19.53
C ALA A 476 16.71 3.53 20.13
N LYS A 477 15.90 4.20 19.29
CA LYS A 477 14.75 5.00 19.72
C LYS A 477 13.63 4.12 20.30
N VAL A 478 13.35 2.99 19.65
CA VAL A 478 12.18 2.15 19.94
C VAL A 478 12.49 1.08 21.00
N LEU A 479 13.72 0.56 20.98
CA LEU A 479 14.25 -0.52 21.79
C LEU A 479 15.52 -0.05 22.52
N PRO A 480 15.41 0.91 23.46
CA PRO A 480 16.58 1.47 24.13
C PRO A 480 17.35 0.39 24.87
N ASN A 481 18.67 0.40 24.70
CA ASN A 481 19.64 -0.53 25.29
C ASN A 481 19.68 -1.96 24.72
N GLU A 482 18.83 -2.30 23.74
CA GLU A 482 18.96 -3.58 23.05
C GLU A 482 20.28 -3.66 22.28
N SER A 483 21.03 -4.75 22.47
CA SER A 483 22.36 -4.92 21.88
C SER A 483 22.32 -4.94 20.34
N ARG A 484 21.25 -5.48 19.76
CA ARG A 484 21.03 -5.54 18.31
C ARG A 484 21.02 -4.17 17.64
N CYS A 485 20.63 -3.12 18.35
CA CYS A 485 20.58 -1.76 17.78
C CYS A 485 21.96 -1.19 17.43
N LYS A 486 23.04 -1.88 17.79
CA LYS A 486 24.43 -1.55 17.41
C LYS A 486 24.95 -2.40 16.25
N GLY A 487 24.22 -3.42 15.81
CA GLY A 487 24.64 -4.26 14.68
C GLY A 487 24.33 -3.61 13.35
N SER A 488 24.41 -4.36 12.27
CA SER A 488 24.28 -3.84 10.90
C SER A 488 23.41 -4.72 10.03
N VAL A 489 22.86 -4.12 8.96
CA VAL A 489 22.21 -4.90 7.90
C VAL A 489 23.30 -5.59 7.08
N PRO A 490 23.33 -6.94 7.03
CA PRO A 490 24.41 -7.68 6.42
C PRO A 490 24.44 -7.48 4.91
N GLN A 491 25.61 -7.21 4.35
CA GLN A 491 25.82 -7.13 2.91
C GLN A 491 25.81 -8.52 2.27
N VAL A 492 25.29 -8.62 1.05
CA VAL A 492 25.30 -9.87 0.27
C VAL A 492 26.69 -10.04 -0.35
N GLY A 493 27.35 -11.20 -0.16
CA GLY A 493 28.62 -11.51 -0.85
C GLY A 493 29.93 -11.23 -0.09
N GLY A 494 29.88 -10.96 1.22
CA GLY A 494 31.04 -11.18 2.10
C GLY A 494 32.13 -10.11 2.17
N SER A 495 31.90 -8.87 1.72
CA SER A 495 32.71 -7.73 2.16
C SER A 495 31.92 -6.93 3.18
N GLN A 496 32.17 -7.16 4.47
CA GLN A 496 31.80 -6.19 5.51
C GLN A 496 32.60 -4.91 5.24
N PRO A 497 31.97 -3.74 5.05
CA PRO A 497 32.67 -2.50 5.28
C PRO A 497 33.08 -2.48 6.75
N ALA A 498 34.34 -2.18 7.03
CA ALA A 498 34.81 -2.00 8.40
C ALA A 498 33.94 -0.95 9.13
N PRO A 499 33.75 -1.05 10.45
CA PRO A 499 33.01 -0.05 11.22
C PRO A 499 33.55 1.34 10.91
N VAL A 500 32.69 2.26 10.46
CA VAL A 500 33.06 3.64 10.16
C VAL A 500 33.56 4.30 11.45
N PRO A 501 34.83 4.74 11.53
CA PRO A 501 35.28 5.58 12.63
C PRO A 501 34.65 6.97 12.47
N GLN A 502 34.16 7.55 13.56
CA GLN A 502 33.67 8.93 13.58
C GLN A 502 34.75 9.92 13.08
N SER A 503 34.39 10.70 12.05
CA SER A 503 34.86 12.06 11.71
C SER A 503 36.38 12.34 11.62
N SER A 504 36.86 12.67 10.41
CA SER A 504 37.50 13.97 10.10
C SER A 504 37.77 14.11 8.59
N ALA A 505 37.56 15.31 8.04
CA ALA A 505 37.75 15.69 6.64
C ALA A 505 39.17 15.44 6.09
N THR A 506 39.31 15.16 4.78
CA THR A 506 39.98 15.98 3.73
C THR A 506 40.28 15.14 2.46
N GLU A 507 39.95 15.72 1.29
CA GLU A 507 40.45 15.52 -0.09
C GLU A 507 40.50 14.16 -0.83
N SER A 508 39.77 14.15 -1.96
CA SER A 508 40.20 13.90 -3.35
C SER A 508 41.09 12.69 -3.67
N HIS A 509 40.52 11.70 -4.38
CA HIS A 509 41.16 11.12 -5.57
C HIS A 509 40.15 10.60 -6.59
N LYS A 510 40.41 10.95 -7.84
CA LYS A 510 39.69 10.63 -9.07
C LYS A 510 40.31 9.36 -9.67
N ILE A 511 39.53 8.31 -9.95
CA ILE A 511 40.00 7.18 -10.77
C ILE A 511 39.00 6.83 -11.87
N THR A 512 39.59 6.84 -13.06
CA THR A 512 39.25 6.48 -14.43
C THR A 512 38.40 5.21 -14.63
N THR A 513 37.38 5.35 -15.47
CA THR A 513 36.60 4.28 -16.11
C THR A 513 37.45 3.45 -17.09
N SER A 514 37.39 2.12 -16.99
CA SER A 514 37.78 1.21 -18.07
C SER A 514 36.58 0.43 -18.58
N SER A 515 36.32 0.67 -19.86
CA SER A 515 35.41 -0.01 -20.76
C SER A 515 35.75 -1.50 -20.92
N ILE A 516 34.73 -2.36 -20.88
CA ILE A 516 34.82 -3.75 -21.37
C ILE A 516 33.77 -3.95 -22.46
N VAL A 517 34.25 -4.64 -23.49
CA VAL A 517 33.75 -4.85 -24.85
C VAL A 517 32.53 -5.77 -24.88
N ALA A 518 31.57 -5.44 -25.74
CA ALA A 518 30.42 -6.27 -26.07
C ALA A 518 30.84 -7.51 -26.87
N ALA A 519 30.44 -8.69 -26.40
CA ALA A 519 30.54 -9.95 -27.16
C ALA A 519 29.17 -10.30 -27.75
N THR A 520 29.13 -10.36 -29.08
CA THR A 520 28.00 -10.78 -29.91
C THR A 520 27.73 -12.28 -29.70
N VAL A 521 26.48 -12.65 -29.38
CA VAL A 521 26.05 -14.06 -29.36
C VAL A 521 24.99 -14.29 -30.43
N THR A 522 25.27 -15.28 -31.28
CA THR A 522 24.48 -15.80 -32.40
C THR A 522 23.20 -16.53 -31.97
N ALA A 523 22.20 -16.48 -32.84
CA ALA A 523 20.85 -17.03 -32.69
C ALA A 523 20.78 -18.55 -32.44
N PRO A 524 19.71 -19.05 -31.77
CA PRO A 524 19.44 -20.48 -31.64
C PRO A 524 18.61 -21.05 -32.81
N PRO A 525 18.73 -22.37 -33.11
CA PRO A 525 18.03 -23.07 -34.20
C PRO A 525 16.59 -23.52 -33.82
N PRO A 526 15.77 -24.00 -34.79
CA PRO A 526 14.31 -24.06 -34.66
C PRO A 526 13.76 -25.33 -33.99
N THR A 527 12.50 -25.18 -33.58
CA THR A 527 11.57 -26.01 -32.81
C THR A 527 11.39 -27.47 -33.28
N PRO A 528 11.15 -28.45 -32.38
CA PRO A 528 10.66 -29.79 -32.71
C PRO A 528 9.12 -29.86 -32.86
N PRO A 529 8.58 -30.94 -33.48
CA PRO A 529 7.23 -30.97 -34.05
C PRO A 529 6.12 -31.31 -33.05
N THR A 530 4.95 -30.75 -33.36
CA THR A 530 3.65 -30.91 -32.71
C THR A 530 3.15 -32.36 -32.72
N ILE A 531 2.79 -32.89 -31.54
CA ILE A 531 2.06 -34.16 -31.40
C ILE A 531 0.56 -33.86 -31.45
N ALA A 532 -0.12 -34.47 -32.42
CA ALA A 532 -1.57 -34.43 -32.59
C ALA A 532 -2.27 -35.16 -31.42
N SER A 533 -3.17 -34.46 -30.73
CA SER A 533 -4.13 -35.08 -29.81
C SER A 533 -5.48 -35.21 -30.50
N ALA A 534 -6.00 -36.43 -30.45
CA ALA A 534 -7.24 -36.84 -31.08
C ALA A 534 -8.46 -36.23 -30.38
N SER A 535 -9.29 -35.52 -31.15
CA SER A 535 -10.60 -35.02 -30.71
C SER A 535 -11.61 -36.17 -30.73
N GLN A 536 -12.10 -36.59 -29.56
CA GLN A 536 -13.29 -37.43 -29.45
C GLN A 536 -14.53 -36.52 -29.43
N SER A 537 -15.39 -36.71 -30.42
CA SER A 537 -16.74 -36.15 -30.50
C SER A 537 -17.65 -36.82 -29.46
N VAL A 538 -18.24 -36.04 -28.55
CA VAL A 538 -19.38 -36.49 -27.74
C VAL A 538 -20.62 -35.73 -28.19
N ALA A 539 -21.63 -36.52 -28.51
CA ALA A 539 -22.86 -36.13 -29.16
C ALA A 539 -23.72 -35.18 -28.33
N GLU A 540 -24.23 -34.20 -29.06
CA GLU A 540 -25.29 -33.26 -28.73
C GLU A 540 -26.59 -33.99 -28.33
N LYS A 541 -27.10 -33.70 -27.13
CA LYS A 541 -28.45 -34.11 -26.72
C LYS A 541 -29.30 -32.86 -26.51
N THR A 542 -30.03 -32.52 -27.56
CA THR A 542 -31.07 -31.49 -27.62
C THR A 542 -32.11 -31.74 -26.53
N ARG A 543 -32.34 -30.76 -25.65
CA ARG A 543 -33.53 -30.72 -24.79
C ARG A 543 -34.25 -29.39 -24.99
N THR A 544 -35.31 -29.47 -25.78
CA THR A 544 -36.36 -28.47 -25.93
C THR A 544 -37.14 -28.31 -24.63
N VAL A 545 -37.31 -27.07 -24.17
CA VAL A 545 -38.32 -26.66 -23.18
C VAL A 545 -38.92 -25.33 -23.66
N PRO A 546 -40.24 -25.12 -23.53
CA PRO A 546 -40.99 -24.18 -24.37
C PRO A 546 -41.02 -22.74 -23.85
N SER A 547 -41.18 -21.85 -24.82
CA SER A 547 -41.50 -20.43 -24.71
C SER A 547 -42.79 -20.19 -23.93
N ALA A 548 -42.75 -19.26 -22.97
CA ALA A 548 -43.92 -18.65 -22.35
C ALA A 548 -43.84 -17.13 -22.53
N THR A 549 -44.88 -16.62 -23.17
CA THR A 549 -45.11 -15.25 -23.60
C THR A 549 -45.67 -14.39 -22.46
N ALA A 550 -45.29 -13.10 -22.48
CA ALA A 550 -46.00 -11.90 -22.03
C ALA A 550 -46.55 -11.83 -20.59
N ASP A 551 -46.14 -10.80 -19.84
CA ASP A 551 -47.01 -9.63 -19.69
C ASP A 551 -46.29 -8.43 -19.04
N THR A 552 -46.53 -7.27 -19.64
CA THR A 552 -46.16 -5.94 -19.14
C THR A 552 -47.36 -5.36 -18.39
N PRO A 553 -47.16 -4.63 -17.28
CA PRO A 553 -48.07 -3.52 -17.02
C PRO A 553 -47.37 -2.18 -16.79
N ALA A 554 -48.05 -1.19 -17.36
CA ALA A 554 -47.88 0.25 -17.31
C ALA A 554 -47.50 0.88 -15.96
N LYS A 555 -46.46 1.72 -16.03
CA LYS A 555 -46.48 3.17 -15.77
C LYS A 555 -47.65 3.71 -14.93
N THR A 556 -47.36 4.12 -13.69
CA THR A 556 -48.11 5.17 -13.00
C THR A 556 -47.16 6.11 -12.26
N THR A 557 -47.21 7.38 -12.64
CA THR A 557 -46.64 8.54 -11.95
C THR A 557 -47.60 8.95 -10.83
N PRO A 558 -47.12 9.44 -9.68
CA PRO A 558 -47.88 10.42 -8.91
C PRO A 558 -47.20 11.78 -8.87
N VAL A 559 -48.06 12.77 -9.01
CA VAL A 559 -47.83 14.20 -9.01
C VAL A 559 -47.55 14.71 -7.61
N LYS A 560 -46.68 15.73 -7.57
CA LYS A 560 -46.48 16.77 -6.55
C LYS A 560 -47.69 17.02 -5.63
N THR A 561 -47.45 17.03 -4.32
CA THR A 561 -48.29 17.78 -3.37
C THR A 561 -47.38 18.66 -2.51
N THR A 562 -47.47 19.96 -2.73
CA THR A 562 -46.98 21.02 -1.85
C THR A 562 -47.90 21.09 -0.63
N ALA A 563 -47.34 20.88 0.56
CA ALA A 563 -48.00 21.23 1.81
C ALA A 563 -47.10 22.23 2.56
N SER A 564 -47.58 23.46 2.60
CA SER A 564 -47.11 24.54 3.47
C SER A 564 -47.77 24.38 4.84
N CYS A 565 -46.98 24.37 5.90
CA CYS A 565 -47.41 24.75 7.25
C CYS A 565 -46.34 25.65 7.88
N SER A 566 -46.70 26.91 8.06
CA SER A 566 -46.45 27.77 9.24
C SER A 566 -46.80 27.01 10.54
N ASP A 567 -46.29 27.28 11.74
CA ASP A 567 -45.70 28.47 12.38
C ASP A 567 -44.71 28.03 13.49
N ASP A 568 -43.84 28.97 13.87
CA ASP A 568 -43.32 29.31 15.20
C ASP A 568 -42.89 28.21 16.20
N ASP A 569 -41.60 28.24 16.57
CA ASP A 569 -41.19 28.44 17.98
C ASP A 569 -39.71 28.89 18.03
N ASP A 570 -39.51 30.05 18.67
CA ASP A 570 -38.24 30.60 19.14
C ASP A 570 -37.63 29.70 20.23
N GLU A 571 -36.32 29.44 20.17
CA GLU A 571 -35.40 29.60 21.32
C GLU A 571 -33.93 29.43 20.88
N ASP A 572 -33.30 30.57 20.63
CA ASP A 572 -32.02 31.02 21.18
C ASP A 572 -30.86 30.01 21.35
N SER A 573 -29.94 29.98 20.38
CA SER A 573 -28.49 29.98 20.65
C SER A 573 -27.69 30.28 19.38
N ALA A 574 -27.30 31.55 19.24
CA ALA A 574 -26.49 32.04 18.13
C ALA A 574 -25.12 31.31 18.02
N PRO A 575 -24.73 30.78 16.85
CA PRO A 575 -23.33 30.47 16.59
C PRO A 575 -22.59 31.77 16.28
N LYS A 576 -21.50 32.00 17.02
CA LYS A 576 -20.62 33.16 16.87
C LYS A 576 -20.23 33.37 15.41
N SER A 577 -20.50 34.58 14.90
CA SER A 577 -20.01 35.11 13.63
C SER A 577 -18.51 34.84 13.48
N GLN A 578 -18.15 33.92 12.58
CA GLN A 578 -16.77 33.75 12.14
C GLN A 578 -16.42 34.92 11.22
N THR A 579 -15.47 35.75 11.65
CA THR A 579 -14.95 36.87 10.88
C THR A 579 -14.30 36.34 9.61
N ALA A 580 -14.84 36.69 8.44
CA ALA A 580 -14.28 36.31 7.14
C ALA A 580 -12.84 36.80 7.03
N VAL A 581 -11.90 35.89 6.71
CA VAL A 581 -10.50 36.24 6.45
C VAL A 581 -10.41 36.85 5.05
N ALA A 582 -9.78 38.02 4.95
CA ALA A 582 -9.70 38.78 3.70
C ALA A 582 -8.96 37.98 2.61
N GLY A 583 -9.61 37.81 1.44
CA GLY A 583 -8.97 37.26 0.24
C GLY A 583 -7.77 38.07 -0.26
N SER A 584 -7.04 37.54 -1.23
CA SER A 584 -5.88 38.19 -1.85
C SER A 584 -6.24 38.88 -3.18
N GLY A 585 -5.58 40.01 -3.48
CA GLY A 585 -5.75 40.73 -4.74
C GLY A 585 -7.18 41.22 -4.99
N ALA A 586 -7.69 41.04 -6.21
CA ALA A 586 -9.00 41.51 -6.64
C ALA A 586 -10.19 40.89 -5.88
N MET A 587 -9.96 39.78 -5.16
CA MET A 587 -10.97 39.10 -4.35
C MET A 587 -10.86 39.45 -2.85
N GLN A 588 -10.09 40.47 -2.49
CA GLN A 588 -9.94 40.92 -1.11
C GLN A 588 -11.29 41.37 -0.52
N GLY A 589 -11.67 40.75 0.60
CA GLY A 589 -12.95 41.01 1.28
C GLY A 589 -14.17 40.26 0.74
N SER A 590 -14.03 39.51 -0.36
CA SER A 590 -15.13 38.69 -0.87
C SER A 590 -15.29 37.42 -0.02
N PRO A 591 -16.52 37.03 0.36
CA PRO A 591 -16.75 35.79 1.09
C PRO A 591 -16.40 34.59 0.21
N CYS A 592 -15.73 33.62 0.81
CA CYS A 592 -15.36 32.34 0.22
C CYS A 592 -15.95 31.28 1.14
N SER A 593 -17.03 30.64 0.70
CA SER A 593 -17.80 29.68 1.53
C SER A 593 -17.74 28.26 1.01
N VAL A 594 -17.26 28.05 -0.23
CA VAL A 594 -17.20 26.74 -0.89
C VAL A 594 -15.79 26.50 -1.39
N HIS A 595 -15.04 25.65 -0.67
CA HIS A 595 -13.72 25.20 -1.11
C HIS A 595 -13.78 24.65 -2.54
N GLY A 596 -12.85 25.08 -3.40
CA GLY A 596 -12.75 24.70 -4.79
C GLY A 596 -13.52 25.60 -5.75
N GLN A 597 -14.41 26.49 -5.28
CA GLN A 597 -15.08 27.46 -6.14
C GLN A 597 -14.03 28.31 -6.85
N THR A 598 -14.21 28.54 -8.15
CA THR A 598 -13.34 29.43 -8.92
C THR A 598 -14.11 30.65 -9.41
N VAL A 599 -13.42 31.78 -9.48
CA VAL A 599 -13.93 33.03 -10.04
C VAL A 599 -12.83 33.61 -10.91
N CYS A 600 -13.14 33.98 -12.15
CA CYS A 600 -12.22 34.77 -12.94
C CYS A 600 -12.50 36.26 -12.78
N THR A 601 -11.50 37.01 -12.37
CA THR A 601 -11.55 38.47 -12.29
C THR A 601 -10.19 39.07 -12.65
N ASP A 602 -10.20 40.20 -13.33
CA ASP A 602 -8.99 40.91 -13.79
C ASP A 602 -7.99 40.04 -14.57
N GLY A 603 -8.51 39.13 -15.39
CA GLY A 603 -7.69 38.20 -16.18
C GLY A 603 -6.93 37.18 -15.32
N ASN A 604 -7.36 36.93 -14.08
CA ASN A 604 -6.80 35.92 -13.21
C ASN A 604 -7.93 35.04 -12.66
N THR A 605 -7.72 33.73 -12.65
CA THR A 605 -8.61 32.81 -11.96
C THR A 605 -8.21 32.73 -10.49
N TYR A 606 -9.15 33.00 -9.60
CA TYR A 606 -9.04 32.83 -8.16
C TYR A 606 -9.76 31.56 -7.74
N GLN A 607 -9.21 30.85 -6.77
CA GLN A 607 -9.83 29.68 -6.15
C GLN A 607 -10.10 29.96 -4.68
N CYS A 608 -11.29 29.58 -4.23
CA CYS A 608 -11.69 29.60 -2.84
C CYS A 608 -11.07 28.37 -2.18
N ALA A 609 -10.05 28.54 -1.34
CA ALA A 609 -9.37 27.43 -0.69
C ALA A 609 -8.94 27.82 0.73
N TYR A 610 -8.45 26.85 1.50
CA TYR A 610 -7.91 27.12 2.83
C TYR A 610 -6.51 27.73 2.69
N TYR A 611 -6.39 29.02 2.97
CA TYR A 611 -5.09 29.71 3.01
C TYR A 611 -4.78 30.16 4.44
N GLY A 612 -3.61 29.78 4.95
CA GLY A 612 -3.10 30.18 6.27
C GLY A 612 -3.89 29.64 7.46
N THR A 613 -5.01 30.26 7.81
CA THR A 613 -5.66 30.18 9.13
C THR A 613 -6.81 29.17 9.24
N TYR A 614 -6.84 28.11 8.42
CA TYR A 614 -7.96 27.15 8.32
C TYR A 614 -9.32 27.77 7.95
N ALA A 615 -9.35 29.04 7.54
CA ALA A 615 -10.52 29.70 6.99
C ALA A 615 -10.48 29.66 5.46
N LEU A 616 -11.64 29.48 4.85
CA LEU A 616 -11.80 29.62 3.42
C LEU A 616 -11.57 31.07 3.00
N SER A 617 -10.62 31.27 2.08
CA SER A 617 -10.33 32.58 1.49
C SER A 617 -9.99 32.45 0.00
N TRP A 618 -10.12 33.55 -0.73
CA TRP A 618 -9.78 33.59 -2.16
C TRP A 618 -8.28 33.77 -2.37
N GLY A 619 -7.66 32.82 -3.08
CA GLY A 619 -6.28 32.90 -3.52
C GLY A 619 -6.20 32.91 -5.04
N LYS A 620 -5.25 33.67 -5.59
CA LYS A 620 -4.99 33.64 -7.03
C LYS A 620 -4.49 32.24 -7.40
N TRP A 621 -5.21 31.57 -8.30
CA TRP A 621 -4.88 30.22 -8.77
C TRP A 621 -3.94 30.26 -9.97
N PHE A 622 -4.29 31.02 -11.01
CA PHE A 622 -3.43 31.24 -12.17
C PHE A 622 -3.78 32.55 -12.89
N SER A 623 -2.86 33.04 -13.72
CA SER A 623 -3.12 34.15 -14.65
C SER A 623 -3.86 33.61 -15.88
N GLY A 624 -5.06 34.09 -16.14
CA GLY A 624 -5.95 33.63 -17.21
C GLY A 624 -7.39 33.40 -16.73
N CYS A 625 -8.33 33.65 -17.62
CA CYS A 625 -9.67 33.07 -17.65
C CYS A 625 -9.70 32.11 -18.85
#